data_AF-A0A6C7E635-F1
#
_entry.id   AF-A0A6C7E635-F1
#
_cell.length_a   1.000
_cell.length_b   1.000
_cell.length_c   1.000
_cell.angle_alpha   90.00
_cell.angle_beta   90.00
_cell.angle_gamma   90.00
#
_symmetry.space_group_name_H-M   'P 1'
#
loop_
_entity.id
_entity.type
_entity.pdbx_description
1 polymer ?
#
loop_
_entity_poly.entity_id
_entity_poly.type
_entity_poly.pdbx_seq_one_letter_code
_entity_poly.pdbx_strand_id
1 'polypeptide(L)'
;MSIEPRRPDMPAEVEVVAERRTIVTALPLKKAARQRLAELLDARVVDVRDPVDHVDLVLTPSCSPQLIGALSDKYDGARVVVVELDDWEFGVELGGPVKRILRSGASAYVLADSIDELASKISTPSAEDDRADAAEVHELAAGATVDEVIAAFLRESVEYSARVHTPDS
;
A
#
# COMPACT_ATOMS: atom_id res chain seq x y z
N MET A 1 37.21 -37.07 -51.40
CA MET A 1 36.92 -35.78 -50.74
C MET A 1 35.45 -35.84 -50.34
N SER A 2 35.17 -36.32 -49.13
CA SER A 2 33.80 -36.58 -48.65
C SER A 2 33.30 -35.35 -47.92
N ILE A 3 32.11 -34.87 -48.29
CA ILE A 3 31.44 -33.73 -47.63
C ILE A 3 30.37 -34.34 -46.74
N GLU A 4 30.57 -34.29 -45.42
CA GLU A 4 29.53 -34.65 -44.45
C GLU A 4 28.42 -33.59 -44.44
N PRO A 5 27.14 -33.99 -44.30
CA PRO A 5 26.04 -33.05 -44.23
C PRO A 5 26.04 -32.34 -42.87
N ARG A 6 25.99 -31.01 -42.90
CA ARG A 6 25.86 -30.14 -41.73
C ARG A 6 24.54 -30.45 -41.03
N ARG A 7 24.61 -30.84 -39.75
CA ARG A 7 23.45 -30.92 -38.85
C ARG A 7 22.71 -29.58 -38.87
N PRO A 8 21.37 -29.53 -39.00
CA PRO A 8 20.64 -28.30 -38.81
C PRO A 8 20.77 -27.87 -37.34
N ASP A 9 21.08 -26.58 -37.12
CA ASP A 9 20.99 -25.93 -35.82
C ASP A 9 19.55 -26.11 -35.31
N MET A 10 19.38 -26.85 -34.23
CA MET A 10 18.10 -26.86 -33.52
C MET A 10 17.92 -25.49 -32.86
N PRO A 11 16.75 -24.83 -33.02
CA PRO A 11 16.48 -23.62 -32.27
C PRO A 11 16.57 -23.94 -30.79
N ALA A 12 17.31 -23.10 -30.05
CA ALA A 12 17.39 -23.18 -28.59
C ALA A 12 15.98 -23.26 -28.02
N GLU A 13 15.71 -24.28 -27.18
CA GLU A 13 14.48 -24.35 -26.40
C GLU A 13 14.38 -23.06 -25.59
N VAL A 14 13.46 -22.19 -26.01
CA VAL A 14 13.08 -21.02 -25.22
C VAL A 14 12.25 -21.57 -24.08
N GLU A 15 12.87 -21.72 -22.92
CA GLU A 15 12.19 -22.01 -21.67
C GLU A 15 11.14 -20.91 -21.48
N VAL A 16 9.87 -21.26 -21.66
CA VAL A 16 8.75 -20.37 -21.40
C VAL A 16 8.68 -20.21 -19.90
N VAL A 17 9.43 -19.23 -19.38
CA VAL A 17 9.30 -18.76 -18.00
C VAL A 17 7.84 -18.43 -17.84
N ALA A 18 7.13 -19.16 -16.96
CA ALA A 18 5.76 -18.86 -16.62
C ALA A 18 5.64 -17.34 -16.40
N GLU A 19 4.68 -16.69 -17.09
CA GLU A 19 4.55 -15.24 -17.03
C GLU A 19 4.40 -14.83 -15.56
N ARG A 20 5.48 -14.28 -14.98
CA ARG A 20 5.48 -13.82 -13.60
C ARG A 20 4.43 -12.73 -13.50
N ARG A 21 3.61 -12.82 -12.46
CA ARG A 21 2.59 -11.82 -12.14
C ARG A 21 3.21 -10.42 -12.19
N THR A 22 2.58 -9.51 -12.92
CA THR A 22 3.03 -8.12 -13.03
C THR A 22 2.22 -7.23 -12.10
N ILE A 23 2.95 -6.58 -11.18
CA ILE A 23 2.42 -5.68 -10.18
C ILE A 23 2.91 -4.27 -10.50
N VAL A 24 1.98 -3.35 -10.69
CA VAL A 24 2.27 -1.93 -10.74
C VAL A 24 2.15 -1.36 -9.34
N THR A 25 3.08 -0.50 -8.94
CA THR A 25 3.00 0.24 -7.68
C THR A 25 3.01 1.75 -7.90
N ALA A 26 1.95 2.40 -7.40
CA ALA A 26 1.88 3.85 -7.21
C ALA A 26 2.31 4.27 -5.79
N LEU A 27 2.74 3.31 -4.96
CA LEU A 27 3.38 3.60 -3.68
C LEU A 27 4.75 4.24 -3.95
N PRO A 28 5.18 5.27 -3.18
CA PRO A 28 6.49 5.93 -3.35
C PRO A 28 7.64 5.06 -2.80
N LEU A 29 7.74 3.83 -3.29
CA LEU A 29 8.76 2.87 -2.90
C LEU A 29 10.08 3.16 -3.63
N LYS A 30 11.17 3.24 -2.86
CA LYS A 30 12.53 3.23 -3.42
C LYS A 30 12.81 1.91 -4.14
N LYS A 31 13.79 1.91 -5.04
CA LYS A 31 14.17 0.72 -5.84
C LYS A 31 14.42 -0.52 -4.99
N ALA A 32 15.11 -0.39 -3.86
CA ALA A 32 15.40 -1.50 -2.95
C ALA A 32 14.12 -2.12 -2.37
N ALA A 33 13.16 -1.31 -1.94
CA ALA A 33 11.87 -1.77 -1.43
C ALA A 33 11.05 -2.48 -2.51
N ARG A 34 11.03 -1.94 -3.74
CA ARG A 34 10.34 -2.60 -4.88
C ARG A 34 10.99 -3.94 -5.25
N GLN A 35 12.32 -4.01 -5.23
CA GLN A 35 13.04 -5.26 -5.48
C GLN A 35 12.74 -6.29 -4.38
N ARG A 36 12.75 -5.87 -3.11
CA ARG A 36 12.40 -6.75 -2.00
C ARG A 36 10.97 -7.28 -2.12
N LEU A 37 10.03 -6.41 -2.48
CA LEU A 37 8.64 -6.79 -2.71
C LEU A 37 8.49 -7.77 -3.89
N ALA A 38 9.23 -7.54 -4.98
CA ALA A 38 9.27 -8.44 -6.13
C ALA A 38 9.78 -9.83 -5.76
N GLU A 39 10.86 -9.91 -4.97
CA GLU A 39 11.42 -11.16 -4.48
C GLU A 39 10.44 -11.92 -3.57
N LEU A 40 9.81 -11.22 -2.62
CA LEU A 40 8.86 -11.83 -1.67
C LEU A 40 7.59 -12.37 -2.35
N LEU A 41 7.18 -11.78 -3.47
CA LEU A 41 5.97 -12.16 -4.18
C LEU A 41 6.24 -13.03 -5.41
N ASP A 42 7.50 -13.34 -5.73
CA ASP A 42 7.93 -13.93 -7.01
C ASP A 42 7.23 -13.27 -8.21
N ALA A 43 7.24 -11.94 -8.20
CA ALA A 43 6.48 -11.11 -9.13
C ALA A 43 7.36 -10.03 -9.76
N ARG A 44 6.95 -9.53 -10.93
CA ARG A 44 7.54 -8.33 -11.51
C ARG A 44 6.87 -7.11 -10.90
N VAL A 45 7.60 -6.31 -10.10
CA VAL A 45 7.09 -5.07 -9.51
C VAL A 45 7.67 -3.86 -10.26
N VAL A 46 6.81 -3.04 -10.86
CA VAL A 46 7.19 -1.84 -11.62
C VAL A 46 6.52 -0.58 -11.06
N ASP A 47 7.18 0.56 -11.22
CA ASP A 47 6.62 1.85 -10.81
C ASP A 47 5.48 2.24 -11.77
N VAL A 48 4.45 2.92 -11.29
CA VAL A 48 3.30 3.39 -12.12
C VAL A 48 3.70 4.33 -13.26
N ARG A 49 4.90 4.92 -13.18
CA ARG A 49 5.50 5.79 -14.20
C ARG A 49 6.24 5.01 -15.29
N ASP A 50 6.57 3.75 -15.04
CA ASP A 50 7.29 2.91 -15.99
C ASP A 50 6.32 2.31 -17.02
N PRO A 51 6.75 2.11 -18.28
CA PRO A 51 5.93 1.45 -19.28
C PRO A 51 5.70 -0.03 -18.94
N VAL A 52 4.47 -0.50 -19.12
CA VAL A 52 4.05 -1.87 -18.83
C VAL A 52 2.90 -2.28 -19.76
N ASP A 53 3.00 -3.48 -20.32
CA ASP A 53 2.04 -3.97 -21.32
C ASP A 53 0.86 -4.72 -20.70
N HIS A 54 1.10 -5.47 -19.61
CA HIS A 54 0.08 -6.25 -18.89
C HIS A 54 0.24 -6.09 -17.38
N VAL A 55 -0.87 -5.96 -16.66
CA VAL A 55 -0.88 -5.72 -15.20
C VAL A 55 -1.95 -6.56 -14.54
N ASP A 56 -1.54 -7.37 -13.56
CA ASP A 56 -2.47 -8.21 -12.80
C ASP A 56 -2.97 -7.51 -11.52
N LEU A 57 -2.16 -6.60 -10.99
CA LEU A 57 -2.45 -5.92 -9.73
C LEU A 57 -1.79 -4.53 -9.66
N VAL A 58 -2.53 -3.57 -9.13
CA VAL A 58 -2.08 -2.20 -8.89
C VAL A 58 -2.09 -1.94 -7.38
N LEU A 59 -0.94 -1.63 -6.80
CA LEU A 59 -0.82 -1.13 -5.43
C LEU A 59 -0.89 0.40 -5.44
N THR A 60 -1.78 0.98 -4.64
CA THR A 60 -1.93 2.43 -4.52
C THR A 60 -2.04 2.83 -3.05
N PRO A 61 -1.51 3.99 -2.63
CA PRO A 61 -1.84 4.51 -1.30
C PRO A 61 -3.35 4.84 -1.21
N SER A 62 -3.83 5.08 0.01
CA SER A 62 -5.15 5.64 0.25
C SER A 62 -5.32 6.93 -0.57
N CYS A 63 -6.28 6.92 -1.50
CA CYS A 63 -6.50 7.98 -2.46
C CYS A 63 -7.99 8.15 -2.78
N SER A 64 -8.32 9.14 -3.61
CA SER A 64 -9.71 9.45 -3.94
C SER A 64 -10.35 8.36 -4.82
N PRO A 65 -11.68 8.16 -4.74
CA PRO A 65 -12.40 7.25 -5.62
C PRO A 65 -12.18 7.55 -7.12
N GLN A 66 -12.02 8.82 -7.48
CA GLN A 66 -11.74 9.23 -8.86
C GLN A 66 -10.38 8.71 -9.34
N LEU A 67 -9.35 8.74 -8.50
CA LEU A 67 -8.06 8.18 -8.84
C LEU A 67 -8.11 6.65 -8.92
N ILE A 68 -8.86 5.99 -8.01
CA ILE A 68 -9.09 4.54 -8.08
C ILE A 68 -9.77 4.17 -9.41
N GLY A 69 -10.78 4.93 -9.82
CA GLY A 69 -11.43 4.76 -11.13
C GLY A 69 -10.44 4.91 -12.28
N ALA A 70 -9.66 6.00 -12.29
CA ALA A 70 -8.65 6.24 -13.33
C ALA A 70 -7.57 5.15 -13.40
N LEU A 71 -7.16 4.59 -12.26
CA LEU A 71 -6.22 3.46 -12.21
C LEU A 71 -6.86 2.18 -12.75
N SER A 72 -8.14 1.93 -12.44
CA SER A 72 -8.89 0.78 -12.94
C SER A 72 -9.08 0.86 -14.45
N ASP A 73 -9.39 2.05 -14.98
CA ASP A 73 -9.53 2.29 -16.42
C ASP A 73 -8.19 2.19 -17.15
N LYS A 74 -7.10 2.69 -16.55
CA LYS A 74 -5.74 2.63 -17.14
C LYS A 74 -5.24 1.19 -17.23
N TYR A 75 -5.55 0.36 -16.24
CA TYR A 75 -5.09 -1.01 -16.14
C TYR A 75 -6.28 -1.97 -16.15
N ASP A 76 -6.94 -2.06 -17.31
CA ASP A 76 -8.12 -2.90 -17.49
C ASP A 76 -7.86 -4.35 -17.06
N GLY A 77 -8.79 -4.92 -16.31
CA GLY A 77 -8.67 -6.25 -15.71
C GLY A 77 -7.75 -6.37 -14.49
N ALA A 78 -6.95 -5.35 -14.16
CA ALA A 78 -6.09 -5.39 -12.98
C ALA A 78 -6.88 -5.18 -11.69
N ARG A 79 -6.50 -5.91 -10.64
CA ARG A 79 -7.04 -5.65 -9.30
C ARG A 79 -6.35 -4.44 -8.66
N VAL A 80 -7.10 -3.42 -8.27
CA VAL A 80 -6.57 -2.29 -7.50
C VAL A 80 -6.64 -2.59 -6.00
N VAL A 81 -5.52 -2.42 -5.30
CA VAL A 81 -5.39 -2.64 -3.86
C VAL A 81 -4.87 -1.36 -3.20
N VAL A 82 -5.64 -0.86 -2.24
CA VAL A 82 -5.25 0.27 -1.38
C VAL A 82 -4.36 -0.23 -0.25
N VAL A 83 -3.22 0.42 -0.05
CA VAL A 83 -2.21 0.01 0.94
C VAL A 83 -1.85 1.16 1.87
N GLU A 84 -1.84 0.87 3.16
CA GLU A 84 -1.18 1.68 4.19
C GLU A 84 0.00 0.87 4.75
N LEU A 85 1.22 1.42 4.70
CA LEU A 85 2.46 0.69 4.97
C LEU A 85 3.43 1.58 5.74
N ASP A 86 3.96 1.08 6.85
CA ASP A 86 5.07 1.69 7.56
C ASP A 86 6.16 0.65 7.61
N ASP A 87 7.31 0.97 7.05
CA ASP A 87 8.46 0.10 6.98
C ASP A 87 9.70 0.96 7.19
N TRP A 88 10.21 0.97 8.42
CA TRP A 88 11.36 1.77 8.80
C TRP A 88 12.65 1.26 8.15
N GLU A 89 12.76 -0.04 7.85
CA GLU A 89 13.93 -0.64 7.19
C GLU A 89 14.08 -0.07 5.78
N PHE A 90 12.96 0.09 5.06
CA PHE A 90 12.93 0.67 3.73
C PHE A 90 12.61 2.17 3.70
N GLY A 91 12.41 2.80 4.87
CA GLY A 91 12.08 4.21 5.03
C GLY A 91 10.76 4.60 4.34
N VAL A 92 9.76 3.73 4.45
CA VAL A 92 8.41 3.92 3.91
C VAL A 92 7.50 4.35 5.05
N GLU A 93 6.88 5.51 4.92
CA GLU A 93 5.82 5.97 5.82
C GLU A 93 4.59 6.36 4.98
N LEU A 94 3.65 5.42 4.88
CA LEU A 94 2.39 5.56 4.14
C LEU A 94 1.26 5.38 5.13
N GLY A 95 1.10 6.41 5.96
CA GLY A 95 -0.09 6.58 6.78
C GLY A 95 -1.33 6.76 5.92
N GLY A 96 -2.47 6.38 6.47
CA GLY A 96 -3.77 6.67 5.88
C GLY A 96 -4.85 6.72 6.95
N PRO A 97 -6.12 6.87 6.55
CA PRO A 97 -7.23 7.01 7.48
C PRO A 97 -7.33 5.85 8.48
N VAL A 98 -7.02 4.62 8.08
CA VAL A 98 -7.14 3.46 8.97
C VAL A 98 -6.06 3.50 10.04
N LYS A 99 -4.79 3.62 9.65
CA LYS A 99 -3.68 3.74 10.60
C LYS A 99 -3.79 4.95 11.50
N ARG A 100 -4.34 6.08 11.02
CA ARG A 100 -4.58 7.25 11.88
C ARG A 100 -5.56 6.93 13.01
N ILE A 101 -6.66 6.26 12.69
CA ILE A 101 -7.67 5.84 13.68
C ILE A 101 -7.05 4.86 14.68
N LEU A 102 -6.27 3.88 14.20
CA LEU A 102 -5.59 2.92 15.07
C LEU A 102 -4.56 3.60 15.99
N ARG A 103 -3.75 4.53 15.46
CA ARG A 103 -2.78 5.32 16.24
C ARG A 103 -3.44 6.23 17.28
N SER A 104 -4.70 6.65 17.06
CA SER A 104 -5.47 7.38 18.08
C SER A 104 -6.00 6.53 19.24
N GLY A 105 -5.67 5.22 19.26
CA GLY A 105 -6.02 4.30 20.35
C GLY A 105 -7.21 3.39 20.06
N ALA A 106 -7.74 3.38 18.83
CA ALA A 106 -8.76 2.39 18.46
C ALA A 106 -8.15 0.98 18.45
N SER A 107 -8.81 0.03 19.12
CA SER A 107 -8.32 -1.35 19.21
C SER A 107 -8.46 -2.14 17.90
N ALA A 108 -9.37 -1.73 17.01
CA ALA A 108 -9.60 -2.39 15.73
C ALA A 108 -10.28 -1.47 14.70
N TYR A 109 -10.15 -1.82 13.43
CA TYR A 109 -10.95 -1.30 12.32
C TYR A 109 -11.68 -2.47 11.65
N VAL A 110 -13.01 -2.41 11.58
CA VAL A 110 -13.84 -3.51 11.09
C VAL A 110 -14.64 -3.04 9.87
N LEU A 111 -14.46 -3.75 8.76
CA LEU A 111 -15.35 -3.68 7.59
C LEU A 111 -16.33 -4.84 7.68
N ALA A 112 -17.62 -4.58 7.50
CA ALA A 112 -18.66 -5.60 7.47
C ALA A 112 -19.79 -5.13 6.55
N ASP A 113 -20.33 -6.06 5.76
CA ASP A 113 -21.42 -5.81 4.80
C ASP A 113 -22.79 -6.13 5.42
N SER A 114 -22.83 -6.67 6.65
CA SER A 114 -24.04 -6.95 7.41
C SER A 114 -23.83 -6.91 8.93
N ILE A 115 -24.92 -6.81 9.68
CA ILE A 115 -24.89 -6.88 11.16
C ILE A 115 -24.47 -8.26 11.65
N ASP A 116 -24.90 -9.33 10.98
CA ASP A 116 -24.51 -10.70 11.33
C ASP A 116 -23.01 -10.91 11.16
N GLU A 117 -22.45 -10.38 10.06
CA GLU A 117 -21.01 -10.40 9.82
C GLU A 117 -20.24 -9.56 10.84
N LEU A 118 -20.73 -8.36 11.16
CA LEU A 118 -20.13 -7.51 12.20
C LEU A 118 -20.09 -8.25 13.54
N ALA A 119 -21.21 -8.85 13.95
CA ALA A 119 -21.30 -9.62 15.19
C ALA A 119 -20.30 -10.78 15.21
N SER A 120 -20.15 -11.51 14.09
CA SER A 120 -19.16 -12.57 13.95
C SER A 120 -17.72 -12.05 14.08
N LYS A 121 -17.40 -10.89 13.47
CA LYS A 121 -16.05 -10.31 13.46
C LYS A 121 -15.62 -9.80 14.84
N ILE A 122 -16.51 -9.19 15.62
CA ILE A 122 -16.19 -8.64 16.94
C ILE A 122 -16.28 -9.66 18.09
N SER A 123 -16.97 -10.78 17.87
CA SER A 123 -17.09 -11.84 18.89
C SER A 123 -15.87 -12.76 18.94
N THR A 124 -14.98 -12.68 17.94
CA THR A 124 -13.70 -13.40 17.95
C THR A 124 -12.70 -12.59 18.76
N PRO A 125 -12.19 -13.06 19.92
CA PRO A 125 -11.15 -12.35 20.64
C PRO A 125 -9.91 -12.27 19.75
N SER A 126 -9.53 -11.06 19.37
CA SER A 126 -8.28 -10.80 18.64
C SER A 126 -7.10 -11.27 19.49
N ALA A 127 -6.44 -12.34 19.07
CA ALA A 127 -5.10 -12.64 19.54
C ALA A 127 -4.15 -11.59 18.94
N GLU A 128 -3.19 -11.12 19.74
CA GLU A 128 -2.11 -10.17 19.41
C GLU A 128 -2.43 -8.70 19.70
N ASP A 129 -2.20 -8.36 20.97
CA ASP A 129 -2.10 -7.01 21.53
C ASP A 129 -0.61 -6.74 21.82
N ASP A 130 0.23 -6.73 20.77
CA ASP A 130 1.64 -6.35 20.88
C ASP A 130 1.78 -4.83 20.63
N ARG A 131 1.62 -4.08 21.72
CA ARG A 131 1.86 -2.64 21.80
C ARG A 131 3.34 -2.32 21.65
N ALA A 132 3.70 -1.55 20.64
CA ALA A 132 4.89 -0.70 20.67
C ALA A 132 4.61 0.63 19.93
N ASP A 133 5.01 1.72 20.60
CA ASP A 133 4.96 3.14 20.19
C ASP A 133 3.59 3.85 20.13
N ALA A 134 3.08 4.18 21.32
CA ALA A 134 2.27 5.37 21.50
C ALA A 134 3.21 6.57 21.76
N ALA A 135 3.64 7.26 20.70
CA ALA A 135 4.21 8.60 20.83
C ALA A 135 3.11 9.53 21.36
N GLU A 136 3.45 10.36 22.36
CA GLU A 136 2.56 11.20 23.17
C GLU A 136 1.40 11.83 22.38
N VAL A 137 0.24 11.21 22.47
CA VAL A 137 -1.04 11.81 22.06
C VAL A 137 -1.43 12.78 23.17
N HIS A 138 -1.61 14.07 22.84
CA HIS A 138 -2.20 15.03 23.77
C HIS A 138 -3.64 14.61 24.07
N GLU A 139 -3.83 13.97 25.23
CA GLU A 139 -5.13 13.57 25.75
C GLU A 139 -6.03 14.81 25.89
N LEU A 140 -7.13 14.82 25.14
CA LEU A 140 -8.23 15.75 25.41
C LEU A 140 -8.87 15.31 26.72
N ALA A 141 -8.77 16.14 27.75
CA ALA A 141 -9.32 15.85 29.07
C ALA A 141 -10.82 15.50 28.96
N ALA A 142 -11.31 14.59 29.80
CA ALA A 142 -12.66 14.01 29.75
C ALA A 142 -13.84 15.00 29.89
N GLY A 143 -13.57 16.31 29.95
CA GLY A 143 -14.56 17.40 29.91
C GLY A 143 -14.45 18.30 28.68
N ALA A 144 -13.70 17.90 27.64
CA ALA A 144 -13.45 18.74 26.49
C ALA A 144 -14.75 19.06 25.75
N THR A 145 -15.02 20.35 25.57
CA THR A 145 -16.19 20.82 24.84
C THR A 145 -16.03 20.57 23.34
N VAL A 146 -17.14 20.53 22.59
CA VAL A 146 -17.12 20.34 21.13
C VAL A 146 -16.23 21.40 20.46
N ASP A 147 -16.21 22.62 20.99
CA ASP A 147 -15.35 23.70 20.50
C ASP A 147 -13.86 23.42 20.74
N GLU A 148 -13.49 22.73 21.81
CA GLU A 148 -12.10 22.31 22.08
C GLU A 148 -11.64 21.20 21.13
N VAL A 149 -12.55 20.28 20.77
CA VAL A 149 -12.30 19.24 19.75
C VAL A 149 -12.09 19.88 18.38
N ILE A 150 -12.92 20.86 18.00
CA ILE A 150 -12.78 21.60 16.75
C ILE A 150 -11.48 22.42 16.76
N ALA A 151 -11.14 23.08 17.86
CA ALA A 151 -9.90 23.84 17.98
C ALA A 151 -8.64 22.96 17.95
N ALA A 152 -8.71 21.73 18.48
CA ALA A 152 -7.62 20.75 18.37
C ALA A 152 -7.41 20.32 16.92
N PHE A 153 -8.50 19.98 16.22
CA PHE A 153 -8.47 19.57 14.81
C PHE A 153 -7.93 20.69 13.88
N LEU A 154 -8.34 21.94 14.13
CA LEU A 154 -7.87 23.09 13.35
C LEU A 154 -6.37 23.38 13.60
N ARG A 155 -5.88 23.21 14.84
CA ARG A 155 -4.44 23.36 15.13
C ARG A 155 -3.60 22.28 14.44
N GLU A 156 -4.05 21.03 14.49
CA GLU A 156 -3.37 19.91 13.82
C GLU A 156 -3.33 20.11 12.30
N SER A 157 -4.42 20.61 11.70
CA SER A 157 -4.48 20.91 10.27
C SER A 157 -3.51 22.03 9.84
N VAL A 158 -3.30 23.04 10.70
CA VAL A 158 -2.35 24.13 10.45
C VAL A 158 -0.90 23.65 10.62
N GLU A 159 -0.61 22.85 11.65
CA GLU A 159 0.72 22.27 11.86
C GLU A 159 1.11 21.30 10.74
N TYR A 160 0.17 20.49 10.26
CA TYR A 160 0.37 19.64 9.08
C TYR A 160 0.69 20.48 7.83
N SER A 161 -0.08 21.54 7.60
CA SER A 161 0.14 22.44 6.45
C SER A 161 1.50 23.15 6.52
N ALA A 162 1.94 23.53 7.72
CA ALA A 162 3.24 24.16 7.95
C ALA A 162 4.42 23.20 7.70
N ARG A 163 4.31 21.94 8.11
CA ARG A 163 5.35 20.91 7.86
C ARG A 163 5.50 20.60 6.37
N VAL A 164 4.38 20.60 5.63
CA VAL A 164 4.36 20.36 4.18
C VAL A 164 4.91 21.56 3.37
N HIS A 165 4.95 22.76 3.95
CA HIS A 165 5.40 23.99 3.26
C HIS A 165 6.77 24.52 3.69
N THR A 166 7.61 23.73 4.36
CA THR A 166 9.01 24.13 4.58
C THR A 166 9.77 24.02 3.25
N PRO A 167 10.20 25.14 2.62
CA PRO A 167 11.08 25.03 1.46
C PRO A 167 12.49 24.72 1.98
N ASP A 168 13.07 23.64 1.47
CA ASP A 168 14.47 23.27 1.73
C ASP A 168 15.39 24.49 1.56
N SER A 169 16.18 24.78 2.59
CA SER A 169 17.43 25.54 2.54
C SER A 169 18.52 24.74 3.23
#